data_AF-A0A0Q7Z3J5-F1
#
_entry.id   AF-A0A0Q7Z3J5-F1
#
_cell.length_a   1.000
_cell.length_b   1.000
_cell.length_c   1.000
_cell.angle_alpha   90.00
_cell.angle_beta   90.00
_cell.angle_gamma   90.00
#
_symmetry.space_group_name_H-M   'P 1'
#
loop_
_entity.id
_entity.type
_entity.pdbx_description
1 polymer ?
#
loop_
_entity_poly.entity_id
_entity_poly.type
_entity_poly.pdbx_seq_one_letter_code
_entity_poly.pdbx_strand_id
1 'polypeptide(L)'
;MAGLASLIVAAPSMAAEKAPVELAPTTPWNVPYADDYCRLARFFGEGKQRVILSMEQGEPGDGFRLTLAGAILDGPGGKDEASITFGELGEQKLQFFPGTVGDDMPAWIFSGNIRIRPYSTDDGRFAAKHGYYPDSAGPISEADKAAAASLLIGRPLRQPVRLKTGPMKAAFTAMNSCTDELLEHWGIDAARHRERSRSAMPVGSPGKWLNSNDYPPAMLAKGQPGLVRFRLSVGADGVPTACHIQRSTNGKPFDDAVCKGVMRRARFEPALDKDGQPLASYYVNAVQFQF
;
A
#
# COMPACT_ATOMS: atom_id res chain seq x y z
N MET A 1 -17.60 -13.02 -69.34
CA MET A 1 -16.55 -13.23 -68.33
C MET A 1 -16.61 -12.07 -67.35
N ALA A 2 -17.23 -12.27 -66.18
CA ALA A 2 -17.27 -11.27 -65.11
C ALA A 2 -16.20 -11.67 -64.08
N GLY A 3 -15.14 -10.86 -63.97
CA GLY A 3 -14.08 -11.06 -62.98
C GLY A 3 -14.47 -10.37 -61.67
N LEU A 4 -14.68 -11.14 -60.60
CA LEU A 4 -14.74 -10.61 -59.24
C LEU A 4 -13.33 -10.27 -58.77
N ALA A 5 -13.07 -8.99 -58.52
CA ALA A 5 -11.90 -8.53 -57.81
C ALA A 5 -12.16 -8.63 -56.29
N SER A 6 -11.50 -9.56 -55.60
CA SER A 6 -11.51 -9.63 -54.14
C SER A 6 -10.56 -8.57 -53.55
N LEU A 7 -11.14 -7.58 -52.88
CA LEU A 7 -10.43 -6.64 -52.02
C LEU A 7 -10.08 -7.32 -50.69
N ILE A 8 -8.79 -7.55 -50.45
CA ILE A 8 -8.28 -7.99 -49.15
C ILE A 8 -8.18 -6.76 -48.24
N VAL A 9 -9.03 -6.69 -47.22
CA VAL A 9 -8.93 -5.69 -46.15
C VAL A 9 -7.86 -6.18 -45.17
N ALA A 10 -6.71 -5.51 -45.12
CA ALA A 10 -5.70 -5.74 -44.10
C ALA A 10 -6.21 -5.21 -42.75
N ALA A 11 -6.47 -6.11 -41.81
CA ALA A 11 -6.75 -5.71 -40.43
C ALA A 11 -5.47 -5.17 -39.78
N PRO A 12 -5.54 -4.07 -38.99
CA PRO A 12 -4.38 -3.57 -38.27
C PRO A 12 -3.88 -4.63 -37.28
N SER A 13 -2.61 -4.98 -37.38
CA SER A 13 -1.94 -5.89 -36.45
C SER A 13 -1.87 -5.23 -35.08
N MET A 14 -2.73 -5.65 -34.16
CA MET A 14 -2.54 -5.41 -32.73
C MET A 14 -1.22 -6.08 -32.36
N ALA A 15 -0.18 -5.30 -32.07
CA ALA A 15 1.11 -5.82 -31.65
C ALA A 15 0.89 -6.77 -30.46
N ALA A 16 1.20 -8.05 -30.65
CA ALA A 16 1.10 -9.05 -29.59
C ALA A 16 2.00 -8.61 -28.43
N GLU A 17 1.42 -8.51 -27.23
CA GLU A 17 2.16 -8.18 -26.02
C GLU A 17 3.23 -9.25 -25.78
N LYS A 18 4.49 -8.84 -25.55
CA LYS A 18 5.60 -9.80 -25.40
C LYS A 18 5.30 -10.75 -24.25
N ALA A 19 5.65 -12.02 -24.42
CA ALA A 19 5.55 -13.00 -23.36
C ALA A 19 6.34 -12.53 -22.11
N PRO A 20 5.80 -12.72 -20.89
CA PRO A 20 6.48 -12.29 -19.67
C PRO A 20 7.80 -13.02 -19.46
N VAL A 21 8.80 -12.30 -18.94
CA VAL A 21 10.02 -12.94 -18.40
C VAL A 21 9.67 -13.57 -17.06
N GLU A 22 9.83 -14.89 -16.96
CA GLU A 22 9.55 -15.66 -15.77
C GLU A 22 10.76 -15.66 -14.82
N LEU A 23 10.63 -15.05 -13.64
CA LEU A 23 11.68 -14.98 -12.64
C LEU A 23 11.36 -15.90 -11.45
N ALA A 24 12.21 -16.90 -11.25
CA ALA A 24 12.17 -17.78 -10.09
C ALA A 24 12.69 -17.05 -8.84
N PRO A 25 12.20 -17.42 -7.64
CA PRO A 25 12.72 -16.86 -6.40
C PRO A 25 14.14 -17.36 -6.12
N THR A 26 15.01 -16.47 -5.65
CA THR A 26 16.39 -16.79 -5.26
C THR A 26 16.60 -16.83 -3.75
N THR A 27 15.61 -16.39 -2.97
CA THR A 27 15.59 -16.49 -1.50
C THR A 27 14.28 -17.10 -1.00
N PRO A 28 14.23 -17.61 0.25
CA PRO A 28 12.96 -17.75 0.96
C PRO A 28 12.31 -16.37 1.17
N TRP A 29 11.07 -16.38 1.66
CA TRP A 29 10.44 -15.17 2.19
C TRP A 29 11.16 -14.75 3.46
N ASN A 30 11.52 -13.47 3.55
CA ASN A 30 12.10 -12.87 4.75
C ASN A 30 11.11 -11.87 5.33
N VAL A 31 10.97 -11.86 6.66
CA VAL A 31 10.17 -10.85 7.37
C VAL A 31 11.11 -10.02 8.25
N PRO A 32 11.83 -9.02 7.69
CA PRO A 32 12.56 -8.09 8.54
C PRO A 32 11.56 -7.29 9.39
N TYR A 33 11.65 -7.48 10.70
CA TYR A 33 10.93 -6.69 11.68
C TYR A 33 11.56 -5.30 11.75
N ALA A 34 10.75 -4.27 11.56
CA ALA A 34 11.12 -2.89 11.86
C ALA A 34 10.25 -2.39 13.01
N ASP A 35 10.71 -1.34 13.71
CA ASP A 35 10.10 -0.88 14.96
C ASP A 35 8.60 -0.56 14.85
N ASP A 36 8.15 -0.08 13.68
CA ASP A 36 6.77 0.38 13.45
C ASP A 36 6.11 -0.20 12.18
N TYR A 37 6.73 -1.19 11.52
CA TYR A 37 6.13 -1.87 10.38
C TYR A 37 6.68 -3.28 10.17
N CYS A 38 5.85 -4.12 9.58
CA CYS A 38 6.20 -5.45 9.12
C CYS A 38 6.50 -5.40 7.63
N ARG A 39 7.62 -5.97 7.21
CA ARG A 39 8.00 -6.06 5.79
C ARG A 39 8.16 -7.51 5.42
N LEU A 40 7.55 -7.94 4.32
CA LEU A 40 7.74 -9.23 3.68
C LEU A 40 8.56 -8.99 2.41
N ALA A 41 9.74 -9.59 2.30
CA ALA A 41 10.65 -9.39 1.19
C ALA A 41 11.15 -10.69 0.59
N ARG A 42 11.30 -10.72 -0.73
CA ARG A 42 11.86 -11.86 -1.47
C ARG A 42 12.56 -11.41 -2.74
N PHE A 43 13.65 -12.09 -3.09
CA PHE A 43 14.40 -11.82 -4.31
C PHE A 43 14.04 -12.81 -5.40
N PHE A 44 14.08 -12.33 -6.64
CA PHE A 44 13.74 -13.06 -7.85
C PHE A 44 14.75 -12.79 -8.94
N GLY A 45 15.10 -13.82 -9.72
CA GLY A 45 16.08 -13.69 -10.79
C GLY A 45 17.49 -13.34 -10.31
N GLU A 46 18.40 -13.20 -11.26
CA GLU A 46 19.82 -12.95 -11.03
C GLU A 46 20.36 -11.84 -11.94
N GLY A 47 21.54 -11.31 -11.61
CA GLY A 47 22.21 -10.28 -12.40
C GLY A 47 21.33 -9.08 -12.70
N LYS A 48 21.25 -8.70 -13.99
CA LYS A 48 20.43 -7.56 -14.44
C LYS A 48 18.93 -7.79 -14.37
N GLN A 49 18.49 -9.05 -14.24
CA GLN A 49 17.07 -9.42 -14.09
C GLN A 49 16.67 -9.57 -12.63
N ARG A 50 17.57 -9.32 -11.69
CA ARG A 50 17.26 -9.38 -10.27
C ARG A 50 16.18 -8.35 -9.91
N VAL A 51 15.15 -8.82 -9.22
CA VAL A 51 14.07 -8.01 -8.66
C VAL A 51 13.90 -8.34 -7.18
N ILE A 52 13.77 -7.30 -6.37
CA ILE A 52 13.38 -7.37 -4.97
C ILE A 52 11.91 -6.97 -4.89
N LEU A 53 11.08 -7.89 -4.40
CA LEU A 53 9.70 -7.62 -4.01
C LEU A 53 9.68 -7.32 -2.52
N SER A 54 9.13 -6.17 -2.15
CA SER A 54 8.86 -5.77 -0.76
C SER A 54 7.40 -5.41 -0.59
N MET A 55 6.74 -6.02 0.41
CA MET A 55 5.39 -5.69 0.83
C MET A 55 5.41 -5.28 2.29
N GLU A 56 4.84 -4.12 2.62
CA GLU A 56 4.92 -3.57 3.97
C GLU A 56 3.55 -3.27 4.55
N GLN A 57 3.35 -3.63 5.82
CA GLN A 57 2.17 -3.31 6.60
C GLN A 57 2.59 -2.59 7.88
N GLY A 58 1.98 -1.43 8.13
CA GLY A 58 2.14 -0.69 9.38
C GLY A 58 1.00 -0.94 10.36
N GLU A 59 0.07 -1.83 10.02
CA GLU A 59 -1.14 -2.14 10.78
C GLU A 59 -1.70 -3.49 10.28
N PRO A 60 -2.43 -4.25 11.12
CA PRO A 60 -3.15 -5.44 10.66
C PRO A 60 -4.17 -5.12 9.57
N GLY A 61 -4.20 -5.94 8.52
CA GLY A 61 -5.17 -5.83 7.43
C GLY A 61 -4.72 -6.58 6.18
N ASP A 62 -5.49 -6.46 5.10
CA ASP A 62 -5.13 -7.07 3.81
C ASP A 62 -4.38 -6.12 2.86
N GLY A 63 -4.33 -4.84 3.23
CA GLY A 63 -3.66 -3.80 2.45
C GLY A 63 -2.17 -3.76 2.79
N PHE A 64 -1.32 -3.59 1.80
CA PHE A 64 0.12 -3.41 2.00
C PHE A 64 0.68 -2.39 1.02
N ARG A 65 1.79 -1.76 1.37
CA ARG A 65 2.58 -0.96 0.43
C ARG A 65 3.45 -1.88 -0.40
N LEU A 66 3.46 -1.68 -1.70
CA LEU A 66 4.31 -2.44 -2.62
C LEU A 66 5.53 -1.61 -3.01
N THR A 67 6.71 -2.22 -2.96
CA THR A 67 7.92 -1.68 -3.59
C THR A 67 8.58 -2.78 -4.39
N LEU A 68 8.90 -2.47 -5.63
CA LEU A 68 9.69 -3.30 -6.52
C LEU A 68 11.03 -2.60 -6.74
N ALA A 69 12.15 -3.30 -6.57
CA ALA A 69 13.48 -2.74 -6.83
C ALA A 69 14.32 -3.66 -7.73
N GLY A 70 15.07 -3.10 -8.67
CA GLY A 70 15.89 -3.84 -9.61
C GLY A 70 16.24 -3.02 -10.85
N ALA A 71 17.33 -3.38 -11.52
CA ALA A 71 17.82 -2.65 -12.68
C ALA A 71 16.80 -2.57 -13.84
N ILE A 72 15.89 -3.55 -13.93
CA ILE A 72 14.82 -3.56 -14.96
C ILE A 72 13.76 -2.47 -14.76
N LEU A 73 13.72 -1.84 -13.58
CA LEU A 73 12.75 -0.80 -13.21
C LEU A 73 13.33 0.60 -13.42
N ASP A 74 14.57 0.67 -13.92
CA ASP A 74 15.16 1.92 -14.36
C ASP A 74 14.38 2.51 -15.53
N GLY A 75 14.07 3.80 -15.46
CA GLY A 75 13.13 4.44 -16.36
C GLY A 75 13.11 5.96 -16.21
N PRO A 76 12.45 6.67 -17.13
CA PRO A 76 12.40 8.13 -17.09
C PRO A 76 11.78 8.61 -15.76
N GLY A 77 12.32 9.70 -15.23
CA GLY A 77 11.85 10.27 -13.96
C GLY A 77 10.41 10.78 -14.05
N GLY A 78 9.64 10.59 -12.98
CA GLY A 78 8.26 11.06 -12.84
C GLY A 78 7.30 9.97 -12.39
N LYS A 79 6.20 10.34 -11.71
CA LYS A 79 5.15 9.38 -11.36
C LYS A 79 4.52 8.79 -12.63
N ASP A 80 4.21 7.50 -12.61
CA ASP A 80 3.55 6.79 -13.71
C ASP A 80 2.63 5.70 -13.13
N GLU A 81 1.97 4.93 -13.99
CA GLU A 81 1.06 3.84 -13.62
C GLU A 81 1.59 2.50 -14.13
N ALA A 82 1.57 1.48 -13.28
CA ALA A 82 1.90 0.12 -13.68
C ALA A 82 0.72 -0.85 -13.61
N SER A 83 0.64 -1.75 -14.59
CA SER A 83 -0.26 -2.91 -14.57
C SER A 83 0.31 -3.98 -13.65
N ILE A 84 -0.44 -4.34 -12.62
CA ILE A 84 -0.04 -5.33 -11.62
C ILE A 84 -1.13 -6.40 -11.52
N THR A 85 -0.75 -7.67 -11.51
CA THR A 85 -1.70 -8.79 -11.33
C THR A 85 -1.09 -9.83 -10.40
N PHE A 86 -1.80 -10.21 -9.34
CA PHE A 86 -1.40 -11.32 -8.46
C PHE A 86 -2.13 -12.60 -8.89
N GLY A 87 -1.40 -13.61 -9.35
CA GLY A 87 -2.00 -14.83 -9.90
C GLY A 87 -3.05 -14.50 -10.96
N GLU A 88 -4.27 -15.00 -10.76
CA GLU A 88 -5.44 -14.75 -11.60
C GLU A 88 -6.46 -13.80 -10.92
N LEU A 89 -6.03 -12.99 -9.96
CA LEU A 89 -6.92 -12.17 -9.10
C LEU A 89 -7.37 -10.85 -9.71
N GLY A 90 -7.22 -10.67 -11.02
CA GLY A 90 -7.58 -9.45 -11.74
C GLY A 90 -6.44 -8.43 -11.81
N GLU A 91 -6.32 -7.77 -12.97
CA GLU A 91 -5.36 -6.69 -13.17
C GLU A 91 -5.77 -5.44 -12.39
N GLN A 92 -4.79 -4.79 -11.79
CA GLN A 92 -4.92 -3.49 -11.15
C GLN A 92 -3.90 -2.51 -11.74
N LYS A 93 -4.37 -1.29 -11.94
CA LYS A 93 -3.59 -0.16 -12.44
C LYS A 93 -3.18 0.71 -11.27
N LEU A 94 -1.89 0.72 -10.98
CA LEU A 94 -1.38 1.30 -9.75
C LEU A 94 -0.35 2.39 -10.04
N GLN A 95 -0.60 3.58 -9.50
CA GLN A 95 0.37 4.67 -9.57
C GLN A 95 1.61 4.32 -8.74
N PHE A 96 2.79 4.58 -9.30
CA PHE A 96 4.06 4.46 -8.60
C PHE A 96 4.91 5.72 -8.76
N PHE A 97 5.88 5.85 -7.88
CA PHE A 97 6.93 6.86 -7.92
C PHE A 97 8.27 6.16 -8.13
N PRO A 98 9.05 6.52 -9.16
CA PRO A 98 10.43 6.10 -9.28
C PRO A 98 11.25 6.62 -8.10
N GLY A 99 12.18 5.82 -7.63
CA GLY A 99 13.13 6.18 -6.59
C GLY A 99 14.26 5.16 -6.53
N THR A 100 15.02 5.18 -5.44
CA THR A 100 16.07 4.20 -5.19
C THR A 100 15.91 3.54 -3.82
N VAL A 101 16.46 2.32 -3.69
CA VAL A 101 16.49 1.55 -2.44
C VAL A 101 17.93 1.07 -2.20
N GLY A 102 18.41 1.20 -0.95
CA GLY A 102 19.75 0.77 -0.57
C GLY A 102 20.84 1.52 -1.33
N ASP A 103 21.77 0.78 -1.94
CA ASP A 103 22.90 1.28 -2.74
C ASP A 103 22.44 1.84 -4.11
N ASP A 104 21.51 2.79 -4.10
CA ASP A 104 20.94 3.46 -5.26
C ASP A 104 20.26 2.53 -6.30
N MET A 105 19.77 1.37 -5.86
CA MET A 105 19.08 0.44 -6.76
C MET A 105 17.76 1.05 -7.24
N PRO A 106 17.49 1.14 -8.56
CA PRO A 106 16.24 1.68 -9.08
C PRO A 106 15.02 0.95 -8.54
N ALA A 107 13.98 1.69 -8.20
CA ALA A 107 12.77 1.15 -7.58
C ALA A 107 11.51 1.86 -8.02
N TRP A 108 10.42 1.11 -8.08
CA TRP A 108 9.06 1.61 -8.18
C TRP A 108 8.40 1.49 -6.81
N ILE A 109 8.07 2.64 -6.23
CA ILE A 109 7.42 2.76 -4.93
C ILE A 109 5.95 3.06 -5.20
N PHE A 110 5.09 2.07 -4.98
CA PHE A 110 3.67 2.20 -5.30
C PHE A 110 2.97 3.11 -4.29
N SER A 111 2.02 3.89 -4.79
CA SER A 111 1.24 4.84 -3.99
C SER A 111 0.16 4.11 -3.19
N GLY A 112 -0.01 4.50 -1.93
CA GLY A 112 -1.08 4.01 -1.06
C GLY A 112 -0.90 2.57 -0.58
N ASN A 113 -1.94 2.05 0.06
CA ASN A 113 -2.06 0.64 0.41
C ASN A 113 -2.82 -0.07 -0.71
N ILE A 114 -2.24 -1.15 -1.25
CA ILE A 114 -2.83 -1.98 -2.30
C ILE A 114 -3.21 -3.35 -1.74
N ARG A 115 -4.00 -4.14 -2.46
CA ARG A 115 -4.38 -5.50 -2.08
C ARG A 115 -4.03 -6.46 -3.22
N ILE A 116 -3.94 -7.76 -2.93
CA ILE A 116 -3.69 -8.76 -4.00
C ILE A 116 -4.84 -8.86 -5.01
N ARG A 117 -6.06 -8.51 -4.59
CA ARG A 117 -7.23 -8.38 -5.45
C ARG A 117 -7.66 -6.91 -5.50
N PRO A 118 -7.92 -6.34 -6.68
CA PRO A 118 -8.44 -4.98 -6.80
C PRO A 118 -9.81 -4.84 -6.11
N TYR A 119 -10.05 -3.65 -5.60
CA TYR A 119 -11.40 -3.21 -5.27
C TYR A 119 -12.29 -3.23 -6.51
N SER A 120 -13.59 -3.48 -6.33
CA SER A 120 -14.54 -3.39 -7.45
C SER A 120 -14.64 -1.95 -7.95
N THR A 121 -15.14 -1.76 -9.18
CA THR A 121 -15.40 -0.42 -9.72
C THR A 121 -16.36 0.38 -8.82
N ASP A 122 -17.28 -0.31 -8.16
CA ASP A 122 -18.29 0.29 -7.28
C ASP A 122 -17.65 0.75 -5.97
N ASP A 123 -16.77 -0.07 -5.39
CA ASP A 123 -15.94 0.32 -4.24
C ASP A 123 -15.06 1.52 -4.58
N GLY A 124 -14.48 1.56 -5.78
CA GLY A 124 -13.70 2.69 -6.28
C GLY A 124 -14.52 3.98 -6.39
N ARG A 125 -15.74 3.91 -6.94
CA ARG A 125 -16.65 5.07 -6.99
C ARG A 125 -17.07 5.52 -5.59
N PHE A 126 -17.30 4.59 -4.68
CA PHE A 126 -17.57 4.90 -3.28
C PHE A 126 -16.37 5.64 -2.65
N ALA A 127 -15.16 5.14 -2.84
CA ALA A 127 -13.95 5.72 -2.28
C ALA A 127 -13.66 7.12 -2.84
N ALA A 128 -13.87 7.35 -4.13
CA ALA A 128 -13.71 8.67 -4.74
C ALA A 128 -14.66 9.72 -4.12
N LYS A 129 -15.86 9.30 -3.71
CA LYS A 129 -16.85 10.19 -3.10
C LYS A 129 -16.62 10.42 -1.60
N HIS A 130 -16.18 9.39 -0.87
CA HIS A 130 -16.13 9.43 0.60
C HIS A 130 -14.72 9.53 1.19
N GLY A 131 -13.68 9.34 0.37
CA GLY A 131 -12.29 9.38 0.81
C GLY A 131 -11.80 8.11 1.54
N TYR A 132 -12.58 7.03 1.53
CA TYR A 132 -12.22 5.72 2.08
C TYR A 132 -12.91 4.58 1.32
N TYR A 133 -12.29 3.40 1.26
CA TYR A 133 -12.90 2.22 0.64
C TYR A 133 -13.95 1.59 1.55
N PRO A 134 -15.07 1.08 1.02
CA PRO A 134 -16.14 0.53 1.83
C PRO A 134 -15.76 -0.84 2.42
N ASP A 135 -16.28 -1.15 3.60
CA ASP A 135 -16.08 -2.45 4.25
C ASP A 135 -16.69 -3.61 3.44
N SER A 136 -17.65 -3.32 2.55
CA SER A 136 -18.28 -4.29 1.65
C SER A 136 -17.30 -4.96 0.68
N ALA A 137 -16.13 -4.36 0.44
CA ALA A 137 -15.06 -5.00 -0.32
C ALA A 137 -14.57 -6.30 0.35
N GLY A 138 -14.90 -6.51 1.62
CA GLY A 138 -14.64 -7.72 2.39
C GLY A 138 -13.15 -7.99 2.60
N PRO A 139 -12.80 -8.99 3.42
CA PRO A 139 -11.41 -9.44 3.55
C PRO A 139 -10.95 -10.23 2.32
N ILE A 140 -9.65 -10.31 2.08
CA ILE A 140 -9.05 -11.19 1.08
C ILE A 140 -9.20 -12.63 1.58
N SER A 141 -9.82 -13.49 0.78
CA SER A 141 -10.08 -14.87 1.19
C SER A 141 -8.80 -15.71 1.24
N GLU A 142 -8.82 -16.78 2.04
CA GLU A 142 -7.72 -17.76 2.07
C GLU A 142 -7.46 -18.41 0.70
N ALA A 143 -8.52 -18.58 -0.10
CA ALA A 143 -8.41 -19.06 -1.47
C ALA A 143 -7.65 -18.06 -2.36
N ASP A 144 -7.91 -16.76 -2.20
CA ASP A 144 -7.21 -15.72 -2.96
C ASP A 144 -5.73 -15.66 -2.56
N LYS A 145 -5.43 -15.74 -1.25
CA LYS A 145 -4.03 -15.78 -0.76
C LYS A 145 -3.28 -17.00 -1.31
N ALA A 146 -3.96 -18.13 -1.47
CA ALA A 146 -3.38 -19.32 -2.09
C ALA A 146 -3.21 -19.17 -3.62
N ALA A 147 -4.18 -18.54 -4.29
CA ALA A 147 -4.18 -18.31 -5.74
C ALA A 147 -3.18 -17.24 -6.19
N ALA A 148 -2.73 -16.35 -5.30
CA ALA A 148 -1.68 -15.37 -5.56
C ALA A 148 -0.27 -16.00 -5.69
N ALA A 149 -0.12 -17.01 -6.54
CA ALA A 149 1.11 -17.78 -6.72
C ALA A 149 2.15 -17.13 -7.65
N SER A 150 1.81 -15.96 -8.23
CA SER A 150 2.74 -15.14 -9.00
C SER A 150 2.37 -13.65 -8.90
N LEU A 151 3.31 -12.78 -9.27
CA LEU A 151 3.10 -11.35 -9.47
C LEU A 151 3.53 -10.98 -10.89
N LEU A 152 2.58 -10.61 -11.75
CA LEU A 152 2.84 -10.08 -13.08
C LEU A 152 2.96 -8.55 -13.01
N ILE A 153 4.07 -8.05 -13.53
CA ILE A 153 4.39 -6.63 -13.70
C ILE A 153 4.34 -6.35 -15.20
N GLY A 154 3.33 -5.60 -15.62
CA GLY A 154 3.10 -5.24 -17.01
C GLY A 154 3.66 -3.87 -17.36
N ARG A 155 2.87 -3.07 -18.09
CA ARG A 155 3.19 -1.67 -18.41
C ARG A 155 3.63 -0.90 -17.15
N PRO A 156 4.53 0.10 -17.27
CA PRO A 156 5.15 0.59 -18.50
C PRO A 156 6.34 -0.26 -18.99
N LEU A 157 6.61 -1.44 -18.41
CA LEU A 157 7.67 -2.31 -18.90
C LEU A 157 7.40 -2.70 -20.36
N ARG A 158 8.42 -2.56 -21.22
CA ARG A 158 8.36 -2.99 -22.63
C ARG A 158 8.19 -4.50 -22.77
N GLN A 159 8.70 -5.25 -21.81
CA GLN A 159 8.50 -6.69 -21.70
C GLN A 159 7.99 -6.96 -20.28
N PRO A 160 6.79 -7.56 -20.12
CA PRO A 160 6.28 -7.90 -18.81
C PRO A 160 7.21 -8.85 -18.05
N VAL A 161 7.14 -8.82 -16.73
CA VAL A 161 7.94 -9.67 -15.84
C VAL A 161 7.03 -10.35 -14.85
N ARG A 162 7.14 -11.67 -14.74
CA ARG A 162 6.38 -12.47 -13.77
C ARG A 162 7.29 -12.99 -12.68
N LEU A 163 7.05 -12.60 -11.45
CA LEU A 163 7.73 -13.13 -10.27
C LEU A 163 6.97 -14.36 -9.76
N LYS A 164 7.63 -15.51 -9.66
CA LYS A 164 7.02 -16.76 -9.16
C LYS A 164 7.00 -16.77 -7.63
N THR A 165 6.09 -16.01 -7.04
CA THR A 165 5.96 -15.85 -5.58
C THR A 165 5.66 -17.16 -4.86
N GLY A 166 5.06 -18.14 -5.54
CA GLY A 166 4.45 -19.31 -4.92
C GLY A 166 3.23 -18.91 -4.09
N PRO A 167 2.42 -19.87 -3.59
CA PRO A 167 1.24 -19.56 -2.80
C PRO A 167 1.57 -18.62 -1.63
N MET A 168 0.89 -17.48 -1.55
CA MET A 168 1.23 -16.42 -0.59
C MET A 168 0.55 -16.59 0.76
N LYS A 169 -0.31 -17.59 0.94
CA LYS A 169 -1.01 -17.87 2.22
C LYS A 169 -0.06 -17.85 3.42
N ALA A 170 0.99 -18.68 3.40
CA ALA A 170 1.94 -18.74 4.53
C ALA A 170 2.69 -17.42 4.75
N ALA A 171 3.01 -16.70 3.68
CA ALA A 171 3.71 -15.42 3.75
C ALA A 171 2.81 -14.34 4.39
N PHE A 172 1.53 -14.30 4.05
CA PHE A 172 0.56 -13.43 4.70
C PHE A 172 0.22 -13.88 6.13
N THR A 173 0.26 -15.17 6.44
CA THR A 173 0.16 -15.62 7.85
C THR A 173 1.31 -15.06 8.68
N ALA A 174 2.54 -15.14 8.19
CA ALA A 174 3.70 -14.58 8.89
C ALA A 174 3.60 -13.05 9.05
N MET A 175 3.14 -12.36 8.00
CA MET A 175 2.89 -10.92 8.06
C MET A 175 1.81 -10.58 9.11
N ASN A 176 0.70 -11.32 9.15
CA ASN A 176 -0.35 -11.13 10.15
C ASN A 176 0.20 -11.28 11.57
N SER A 177 0.94 -12.36 11.84
CA SER A 177 1.60 -12.57 13.14
C SER A 177 2.52 -11.41 13.53
N CYS A 178 3.30 -10.89 12.58
CA CYS A 178 4.13 -9.70 12.85
C CYS A 178 3.26 -8.47 13.20
N THR A 179 2.20 -8.20 12.45
CA THR A 179 1.34 -7.02 12.74
C THR A 179 0.56 -7.17 14.04
N ASP A 180 0.27 -8.40 14.46
CA ASP A 180 -0.29 -8.71 15.76
C ASP A 180 0.69 -8.41 16.89
N GLU A 181 1.96 -8.79 16.75
CA GLU A 181 3.02 -8.44 17.71
C GLU A 181 3.24 -6.92 17.79
N LEU A 182 3.08 -6.19 16.68
CA LEU A 182 3.10 -4.72 16.69
C LEU A 182 1.97 -4.14 17.56
N LEU A 183 0.76 -4.71 17.52
CA LEU A 183 -0.33 -4.25 18.39
C LEU A 183 0.03 -4.40 19.86
N GLU A 184 0.61 -5.54 20.24
CA GLU A 184 1.06 -5.79 21.61
C GLU A 184 2.13 -4.77 22.03
N HIS A 185 3.08 -4.45 21.15
CA HIS A 185 4.10 -3.42 21.40
C HIS A 185 3.48 -2.04 21.63
N TRP A 186 2.36 -1.74 20.99
CA TRP A 186 1.62 -0.49 21.18
C TRP A 186 0.71 -0.49 22.41
N GLY A 187 0.68 -1.57 23.19
CA GLY A 187 -0.18 -1.74 24.36
C GLY A 187 -1.64 -2.06 24.00
N ILE A 188 -1.88 -2.63 22.83
CA ILE A 188 -3.20 -3.05 22.35
C ILE A 188 -3.24 -4.58 22.38
N ASP A 189 -4.22 -5.14 23.11
CA ASP A 189 -4.50 -6.58 23.10
C ASP A 189 -4.93 -7.01 21.69
N ALA A 190 -4.06 -7.74 21.00
CA ALA A 190 -4.27 -8.11 19.61
C ALA A 190 -5.45 -9.08 19.45
N ALA A 191 -5.62 -10.00 20.39
CA ALA A 191 -6.70 -10.99 20.35
C ALA A 191 -8.07 -10.29 20.49
N ARG A 192 -8.21 -9.41 21.49
CA ARG A 192 -9.44 -8.63 21.68
C ARG A 192 -9.70 -7.66 20.53
N HIS A 193 -8.65 -7.06 19.96
CA HIS A 193 -8.79 -6.15 18.83
C HIS A 193 -9.21 -6.83 17.52
N ARG A 194 -8.80 -8.09 17.29
CA ARG A 194 -9.26 -8.89 16.14
C ARG A 194 -10.76 -9.16 16.19
N GLU A 195 -11.32 -9.31 17.38
CA GLU A 195 -12.76 -9.55 17.60
C GLU A 195 -13.58 -8.26 17.71
N ARG A 196 -13.01 -7.09 17.37
CA ARG A 196 -13.73 -5.82 17.45
C ARG A 196 -14.96 -5.81 16.54
N SER A 197 -16.07 -5.30 17.06
CA SER A 197 -17.27 -5.03 16.27
C SER A 197 -17.16 -3.73 15.48
N ARG A 198 -16.31 -2.79 15.95
CA ARG A 198 -16.09 -1.49 15.31
C ARG A 198 -14.66 -0.99 15.53
N SER A 199 -14.05 -0.43 14.49
CA SER A 199 -12.77 0.29 14.59
C SER A 199 -12.95 1.68 15.23
N ALA A 200 -11.86 2.35 15.63
CA ALA A 200 -11.95 3.75 16.03
C ALA A 200 -12.29 4.62 14.82
N MET A 201 -13.34 5.43 14.91
CA MET A 201 -13.86 6.21 13.79
C MET A 201 -13.67 7.72 14.04
N PRO A 202 -13.04 8.47 13.12
CA PRO A 202 -12.91 9.92 13.25
C PRO A 202 -14.25 10.62 13.49
N VAL A 203 -14.30 11.48 14.51
CA VAL A 203 -15.41 12.42 14.67
C VAL A 203 -15.19 13.60 13.73
N GLY A 204 -16.06 13.71 12.74
CA GLY A 204 -15.93 14.71 11.68
C GLY A 204 -14.83 14.36 10.67
N SER A 205 -14.41 15.35 9.88
CA SER A 205 -13.45 15.13 8.79
C SER A 205 -12.00 15.20 9.28
N PRO A 206 -11.18 14.15 9.08
CA PRO A 206 -9.74 14.17 9.38
C PRO A 206 -8.99 15.31 8.70
N GLY A 207 -9.46 15.76 7.52
CA GLY A 207 -8.85 16.88 6.79
C GLY A 207 -8.88 18.21 7.54
N LYS A 208 -9.62 18.33 8.65
CA LYS A 208 -9.67 19.52 9.52
C LYS A 208 -8.66 19.48 10.69
N TRP A 209 -8.01 18.34 10.92
CA TRP A 209 -7.04 18.18 12.00
C TRP A 209 -5.71 18.87 11.72
N LEU A 210 -5.48 19.31 10.49
CA LEU A 210 -4.42 20.20 10.08
C LEU A 210 -5.03 21.31 9.21
N ASN A 211 -4.47 22.51 9.31
CA ASN A 211 -4.83 23.65 8.48
C ASN A 211 -3.55 24.36 8.00
N SER A 212 -3.70 25.38 7.17
CA SER A 212 -2.57 26.11 6.58
C SER A 212 -1.61 26.71 7.61
N ASN A 213 -2.08 27.04 8.82
CA ASN A 213 -1.22 27.58 9.88
C ASN A 213 -0.33 26.52 10.54
N ASP A 214 -0.60 25.23 10.32
CA ASP A 214 0.27 24.15 10.79
C ASP A 214 1.37 23.83 9.78
N TYR A 215 1.37 24.44 8.58
CA TYR A 215 2.48 24.29 7.64
C TYR A 215 3.76 24.89 8.25
N PRO A 216 4.85 24.13 8.39
CA PRO A 216 6.10 24.65 8.96
C PRO A 216 6.60 25.88 8.18
N PRO A 217 6.74 27.07 8.81
CA PRO A 217 7.06 28.30 8.08
C PRO A 217 8.33 28.24 7.23
N ALA A 218 9.37 27.58 7.74
CA ALA A 218 10.65 27.41 7.03
C ALA A 218 10.53 26.53 5.77
N MET A 219 9.57 25.60 5.74
CA MET A 219 9.31 24.75 4.58
C MET A 219 8.37 25.46 3.60
N LEU A 220 7.39 26.22 4.13
CA LEU A 220 6.46 27.01 3.33
C LEU A 220 7.20 28.06 2.50
N ALA A 221 8.17 28.76 3.12
CA ALA A 221 9.03 29.72 2.43
C ALA A 221 9.84 29.11 1.27
N LYS A 222 10.03 27.78 1.26
CA LYS A 222 10.75 27.04 0.21
C LYS A 222 9.82 26.31 -0.76
N GLY A 223 8.50 26.40 -0.57
CA GLY A 223 7.52 25.63 -1.35
C GLY A 223 7.75 24.12 -1.29
N GLN A 224 8.26 23.60 -0.17
CA GLN A 224 8.71 22.20 -0.09
C GLN A 224 7.53 21.25 0.16
N PRO A 225 7.14 20.37 -0.79
CA PRO A 225 6.05 19.43 -0.57
C PRO A 225 6.45 18.37 0.44
N GLY A 226 5.48 17.71 1.08
CA GLY A 226 5.77 16.64 2.03
C GLY A 226 4.64 15.63 2.18
N LEU A 227 5.01 14.39 2.47
CA LEU A 227 4.07 13.34 2.83
C LEU A 227 4.51 12.74 4.16
N VAL A 228 3.62 12.79 5.14
CA VAL A 228 3.84 12.25 6.49
C VAL A 228 2.74 11.24 6.79
N ARG A 229 3.11 9.97 6.93
CA ARG A 229 2.22 8.91 7.42
C ARG A 229 2.43 8.73 8.91
N PHE A 230 1.33 8.72 9.65
CA PHE A 230 1.32 8.64 11.10
C PHE A 230 0.30 7.60 11.59
N ARG A 231 0.58 7.09 12.78
CA ARG A 231 -0.31 6.26 13.60
C ARG A 231 -0.64 7.03 14.88
N LEU A 232 -1.90 7.06 15.26
CA LEU A 232 -2.35 7.47 16.58
C LEU A 232 -2.64 6.23 17.42
N SER A 233 -2.18 6.23 18.66
CA SER A 233 -2.80 5.41 19.71
C SER A 233 -4.06 6.14 20.19
N VAL A 234 -5.19 5.43 20.28
CA VAL A 234 -6.49 5.98 20.64
C VAL A 234 -6.98 5.26 21.90
N GLY A 235 -7.29 6.02 22.95
CA GLY A 235 -7.85 5.48 24.18
C GLY A 235 -9.25 4.89 24.01
N ALA A 236 -9.69 4.10 24.98
CA ALA A 236 -11.07 3.58 25.02
C ALA A 236 -12.15 4.67 25.16
N ASP A 237 -11.73 5.91 25.49
CA ASP A 237 -12.56 7.11 25.52
C ASP A 237 -12.64 7.84 24.16
N GLY A 238 -11.93 7.35 23.13
CA GLY A 238 -11.86 7.97 21.81
C GLY A 238 -10.90 9.16 21.71
N VAL A 239 -10.05 9.38 22.72
CA VAL A 239 -9.05 10.47 22.72
C VAL A 239 -7.68 9.92 22.29
N PRO A 240 -6.97 10.59 21.37
CA PRO A 240 -5.59 10.21 21.03
C PRO A 240 -4.66 10.31 22.26
N THR A 241 -3.87 9.27 22.52
CA THR A 241 -2.91 9.21 23.62
C THR A 241 -1.46 9.35 23.17
N ALA A 242 -1.16 8.99 21.91
CA ALA A 242 0.17 9.14 21.33
C ALA A 242 0.11 9.31 19.80
N CYS A 243 1.14 9.92 19.22
CA CYS A 243 1.35 10.05 17.78
C CYS A 243 2.72 9.51 17.39
N HIS A 244 2.75 8.63 16.39
CA HIS A 244 3.94 7.95 15.91
C HIS A 244 4.06 8.17 14.41
N ILE A 245 5.24 8.59 13.94
CA ILE A 245 5.50 8.77 12.51
C ILE A 245 6.02 7.47 11.94
N GLN A 246 5.22 6.84 11.07
CA GLN A 246 5.59 5.59 10.41
C GLN A 246 6.46 5.85 9.18
N ARG A 247 6.27 6.99 8.51
CA ARG A 247 7.08 7.40 7.35
C ARG A 247 6.94 8.89 7.08
N SER A 248 8.04 9.52 6.71
CA SER A 248 8.03 10.91 6.25
C SER A 248 8.93 11.06 5.03
N THR A 249 8.53 11.86 4.05
CA THR A 249 9.39 12.20 2.90
C THR A 249 10.36 13.33 3.22
N ASN A 250 10.17 14.01 4.34
CA ASN A 250 11.00 15.12 4.78
C ASN A 250 11.39 14.94 6.25
N GLY A 251 12.28 15.79 6.74
CA GLY A 251 12.71 15.73 8.13
C GLY A 251 11.67 16.17 9.16
N LYS A 252 12.13 16.18 10.41
CA LYS A 252 11.42 16.49 11.65
C LYS A 252 10.38 17.65 11.64
N PRO A 253 10.56 18.77 10.89
CA PRO A 253 9.60 19.87 10.93
C PRO A 253 8.18 19.49 10.51
N PHE A 254 8.03 18.65 9.48
CA PHE A 254 6.69 18.20 9.05
C PHE A 254 6.09 17.22 10.04
N ASP A 255 6.91 16.31 10.57
CA ASP A 255 6.53 15.33 11.58
C ASP A 255 5.96 15.99 12.84
N ASP A 256 6.66 17.00 13.36
CA ASP A 256 6.25 17.76 14.54
C ASP A 256 4.93 18.51 14.29
N ALA A 257 4.79 19.13 13.12
CA ALA A 257 3.57 19.83 12.73
C ALA A 257 2.38 18.88 12.68
N VAL A 258 2.56 17.71 12.05
CA VAL A 258 1.52 16.68 11.97
C VAL A 258 1.13 16.21 13.36
N CYS A 259 2.07 15.70 14.16
CA CYS A 259 1.76 15.17 15.48
C CYS A 259 1.11 16.22 16.39
N LYS A 260 1.61 17.46 16.41
CA LYS A 260 1.00 18.55 17.19
C LYS A 260 -0.43 18.85 16.74
N GLY A 261 -0.67 18.89 15.42
CA GLY A 261 -1.99 19.19 14.86
C GLY A 261 -3.02 18.12 15.18
N VAL A 262 -2.67 16.85 14.93
CA VAL A 262 -3.58 15.71 15.12
C VAL A 262 -3.83 15.42 16.59
N MET A 263 -2.82 15.48 17.47
CA MET A 263 -3.04 15.27 18.91
C MET A 263 -3.95 16.34 19.52
N ARG A 264 -3.88 17.58 19.00
CA ARG A 264 -4.73 18.68 19.47
C ARG A 264 -6.19 18.53 19.05
N ARG A 265 -6.45 18.08 17.82
CA ARG A 265 -7.79 18.17 17.17
C ARG A 265 -8.46 16.85 16.86
N ALA A 266 -7.73 15.75 16.73
CA ALA A 266 -8.32 14.47 16.40
C ALA A 266 -9.15 13.95 17.57
N ARG A 267 -10.36 13.50 17.26
CA ARG A 267 -11.30 12.88 18.18
C ARG A 267 -11.94 11.71 17.48
N PHE A 268 -12.27 10.67 18.23
CA PHE A 268 -12.79 9.42 17.71
C PHE A 268 -14.04 8.98 18.47
N GLU A 269 -14.97 8.36 17.76
CA GLU A 269 -15.80 7.36 18.39
C GLU A 269 -14.89 6.16 18.73
N PRO A 270 -14.97 5.61 19.95
CA PRO A 270 -14.06 4.56 20.36
C PRO A 270 -14.28 3.28 19.56
N ALA A 271 -13.21 2.50 19.42
CA ALA A 271 -13.34 1.12 18.96
C ALA A 271 -14.16 0.32 19.98
N LEU A 272 -14.97 -0.63 19.49
CA LEU A 272 -15.83 -1.47 20.31
C LEU A 272 -15.48 -2.94 20.11
N ASP A 273 -15.44 -3.72 21.19
CA ASP A 273 -15.32 -5.17 21.09
C ASP A 273 -16.63 -5.84 20.64
N LYS A 274 -16.62 -7.17 20.50
CA LYS A 274 -17.80 -7.95 20.13
C LYS A 274 -18.99 -7.78 21.09
N ASP A 275 -18.75 -7.37 22.34
CA ASP A 275 -19.76 -7.17 23.38
C ASP A 275 -20.20 -5.70 23.45
N GLY A 276 -19.72 -4.85 22.53
CA GLY A 276 -20.02 -3.42 22.47
C GLY A 276 -19.28 -2.57 23.50
N GLN A 277 -18.29 -3.13 24.20
CA GLN A 277 -17.51 -2.38 25.18
C GLN A 277 -16.37 -1.60 24.50
N PRO A 278 -16.11 -0.35 24.90
CA PRO A 278 -14.98 0.41 24.37
C PRO A 278 -13.63 -0.26 24.69
N LEU A 279 -12.71 -0.21 23.72
CA LEU A 279 -11.32 -0.64 23.91
C LEU A 279 -10.32 0.37 23.33
N ALA A 280 -9.10 0.34 23.85
CA ALA A 280 -7.98 1.05 23.24
C ALA A 280 -7.71 0.52 21.83
N SER A 281 -7.31 1.40 20.92
CA SER A 281 -7.18 1.10 19.51
C SER A 281 -6.16 2.02 18.85
N TYR A 282 -6.13 2.03 17.53
CA TYR A 282 -5.25 2.88 16.75
C TYR A 282 -5.99 3.49 15.56
N TYR A 283 -5.38 4.52 14.97
CA TYR A 283 -5.81 5.12 13.72
C TYR A 283 -4.60 5.48 12.87
N VAL A 284 -4.59 5.06 11.60
CA VAL A 284 -3.51 5.36 10.65
C VAL A 284 -4.04 6.27 9.55
N ASN A 285 -3.28 7.31 9.22
CA ASN A 285 -3.57 8.18 8.09
C ASN A 285 -2.28 8.84 7.57
N ALA A 286 -2.38 9.60 6.49
CA ALA A 286 -1.31 10.38 5.94
C ALA A 286 -1.72 11.83 5.69
N VAL A 287 -0.76 12.73 5.83
CA VAL A 287 -0.90 14.14 5.53
C VAL A 287 -0.03 14.45 4.34
N GLN A 288 -0.62 15.05 3.32
CA GLN A 288 0.12 15.57 2.18
C GLN A 288 0.15 17.11 2.25
N PHE A 289 1.34 17.66 2.38
CA PHE A 289 1.63 19.08 2.23
C PHE A 289 1.88 19.37 0.75
N GLN A 290 1.04 20.24 0.19
CA GLN A 290 1.15 20.75 -1.16
C GLN A 290 1.23 22.28 -1.09
N PHE A 291 1.88 22.88 -2.08
CA PHE A 291 1.99 24.33 -2.25
C PHE A 291 1.09 24.80 -3.40
#